data_AF-A0A2E8SP96-F1
#
_entry.id   AF-A0A2E8SP96-F1
#
_cell.length_a   1.000
_cell.length_b   1.000
_cell.length_c   1.000
_cell.angle_alpha   90.00
_cell.angle_beta   90.00
_cell.angle_gamma   90.00
#
_symmetry.space_group_name_H-M   'P 1'
#
loop_
_entity.id
_entity.type
_entity.pdbx_description
1 polymer ?
#
loop_
_entity_poly.entity_id
_entity_poly.type
_entity_poly.pdbx_seq_one_letter_code
_entity_poly.pdbx_strand_id
1 'polypeptide(L)'
;MMTRKLKSIALAGFFLAGLQIQAQDKITYEDHVLPILRNACLKCHNPDKMRADLDLSTYNALMKGGGGGEVVAGGDADGSFLYQVITHAEEPTMPPNGKLSDKEIEVFKKWIVGGLLETTGSKAVMSDKPKVDLTIDPDSLGKRPEGPAPMPVEVLSLDPFVRTERTSVSTAIAVSPWAPLVAIGGQRQVILYNTDNLKVAGIIPFPKGYPHSLNFSATGKLLVIGGGRGANLGFSTVWDVTKGEQLLTVGEDLDAVLATDISADQRYIAHGGPDRLVRIFSTDTGEMLHKIKKHTDWVTAMRFGPKGKYVASGDRAGGIHVWEAEPGGRVASLMGHRGRITGLEWVNTNIVASVSEDGTGKLWNIDEVTQLKSWTAHSGGASGLRRAQTGDLVTVGRNRRATLWDAGGNAKRSFTFPGDIPATGVPTHDAKRVIGTDWTG
;
A
#
# COMPACT_ATOMS: atom_id res chain seq x y z
N MET A 1 91.05 6.16 -3.65
CA MET A 1 89.91 6.20 -2.69
C MET A 1 88.91 7.25 -3.17
N MET A 2 87.89 6.83 -3.92
CA MET A 2 86.76 7.70 -4.28
C MET A 2 85.53 6.81 -4.42
N THR A 3 84.81 6.63 -3.32
CA THR A 3 83.53 5.92 -3.26
C THR A 3 82.39 6.95 -3.24
N ARG A 4 81.76 7.16 -4.40
CA ARG A 4 80.50 7.90 -4.51
C ARG A 4 79.34 6.94 -4.29
N LYS A 5 78.57 7.13 -3.20
CA LYS A 5 77.29 6.47 -2.95
C LYS A 5 76.22 7.08 -3.88
N LEU A 6 75.68 6.27 -4.80
CA LEU A 6 74.43 6.57 -5.50
C LEU A 6 73.25 6.33 -4.54
N LYS A 7 72.33 7.29 -4.47
CA LYS A 7 71.00 7.11 -3.87
C LYS A 7 70.02 6.71 -4.97
N SER A 8 69.40 5.55 -4.78
CA SER A 8 68.35 4.98 -5.60
C SER A 8 67.03 5.75 -5.42
N ILE A 9 66.41 6.20 -6.51
CA ILE A 9 65.03 6.64 -6.55
C ILE A 9 64.26 5.57 -7.32
N ALA A 10 63.38 4.85 -6.62
CA ALA A 10 62.51 3.83 -7.21
C ALA A 10 61.37 4.50 -7.98
N LEU A 11 61.27 4.20 -9.28
CA LEU A 11 60.17 4.59 -10.15
C LEU A 11 59.15 3.44 -10.15
N ALA A 12 58.01 3.64 -9.49
CA ALA A 12 56.90 2.68 -9.51
C ALA A 12 56.16 2.79 -10.85
N GLY A 13 56.32 1.77 -11.71
CA GLY A 13 55.57 1.63 -12.96
C GLY A 13 54.13 1.18 -12.69
N PHE A 14 53.17 2.00 -13.11
CA PHE A 14 51.75 1.66 -13.14
C PHE A 14 51.51 0.63 -14.27
N PHE A 15 51.19 -0.61 -13.89
CA PHE A 15 50.61 -1.60 -14.81
C PHE A 15 49.12 -1.27 -14.99
N LEU A 16 48.73 -0.75 -16.17
CA LEU A 16 47.33 -0.75 -16.58
C LEU A 16 46.94 -2.18 -16.99
N ALA A 17 46.33 -2.90 -16.06
CA ALA A 17 45.54 -4.08 -16.39
C ALA A 17 44.23 -3.61 -17.02
N GLY A 18 44.11 -3.72 -18.34
CA GLY A 18 42.83 -3.55 -19.04
C GLY A 18 41.86 -4.63 -18.60
N LEU A 19 40.84 -4.25 -17.84
CA LEU A 19 39.64 -5.08 -17.66
C LEU A 19 38.96 -5.20 -19.02
N GLN A 20 39.06 -6.38 -19.64
CA GLN A 20 38.11 -6.78 -20.67
C GLN A 20 36.73 -6.85 -20.02
N ILE A 21 35.88 -5.88 -20.34
CA ILE A 21 34.44 -5.99 -20.11
C ILE A 21 33.97 -7.09 -21.07
N GLN A 22 33.81 -8.32 -20.58
CA GLN A 22 32.97 -9.30 -21.24
C GLN A 22 31.57 -8.69 -21.31
N ALA A 23 31.08 -8.42 -22.52
CA ALA A 23 29.67 -8.13 -22.73
C ALA A 23 28.89 -9.31 -22.14
N GLN A 24 28.02 -9.04 -21.16
CA GLN A 24 27.06 -10.04 -20.68
C GLN A 24 26.27 -10.56 -21.88
N ASP A 25 26.26 -11.87 -22.09
CA ASP A 25 25.47 -12.50 -23.13
C ASP A 25 24.00 -12.13 -22.92
N LYS A 26 23.43 -11.43 -23.90
CA LYS A 26 22.03 -11.00 -23.86
C LYS A 26 21.14 -12.22 -23.92
N ILE A 27 20.24 -12.36 -22.95
CA ILE A 27 19.20 -13.39 -23.00
C ILE A 27 18.09 -12.92 -23.94
N THR A 28 17.72 -13.79 -24.89
CA THR A 28 16.81 -13.51 -26.01
C THR A 28 15.70 -14.55 -26.07
N TYR A 29 14.58 -14.18 -26.69
CA TYR A 29 13.47 -15.08 -26.90
C TYR A 29 13.90 -16.25 -27.78
N GLU A 30 14.51 -15.98 -28.94
CA GLU A 30 14.85 -17.02 -29.92
C GLU A 30 15.87 -18.04 -29.40
N ASP A 31 16.95 -17.56 -28.78
CA ASP A 31 18.08 -18.43 -28.43
C ASP A 31 17.92 -19.12 -27.08
N HIS A 32 17.16 -18.51 -26.14
CA HIS A 32 17.14 -18.95 -24.75
C HIS A 32 15.75 -19.36 -24.26
N VAL A 33 14.71 -18.58 -24.57
CA VAL A 33 13.35 -18.80 -24.02
C VAL A 33 12.55 -19.80 -24.85
N LEU A 34 12.55 -19.64 -26.17
CA LEU A 34 11.82 -20.49 -27.11
C LEU A 34 12.20 -21.98 -27.01
N PRO A 35 13.48 -22.37 -26.81
CA PRO A 35 13.83 -23.77 -26.55
C PRO A 35 13.12 -24.37 -25.32
N ILE A 36 12.99 -23.60 -24.24
CA ILE A 36 12.30 -24.06 -23.02
C ILE A 36 10.79 -24.17 -23.30
N LEU A 37 10.21 -23.17 -23.96
CA LEU A 37 8.79 -23.18 -24.35
C LEU A 37 8.47 -24.36 -25.26
N ARG A 38 9.34 -24.70 -26.22
CA ARG A 38 9.18 -25.87 -27.11
C ARG A 38 9.07 -27.17 -26.33
N ASN A 39 9.88 -27.33 -25.30
CA ASN A 39 9.91 -28.56 -24.50
C ASN A 39 8.73 -28.67 -23.54
N ALA A 40 8.32 -27.55 -22.94
CA ALA A 40 7.40 -27.56 -21.80
C ALA A 40 5.98 -27.05 -22.11
N CYS A 41 5.82 -26.17 -23.09
CA CYS A 41 4.61 -25.35 -23.25
C CYS A 41 3.92 -25.54 -24.62
N LEU A 42 4.68 -25.68 -25.70
CA LEU A 42 4.13 -25.63 -27.06
C LEU A 42 3.26 -26.84 -27.42
N LYS A 43 3.21 -27.91 -26.62
CA LYS A 43 2.21 -28.98 -26.80
C LYS A 43 0.76 -28.50 -26.59
N CYS A 44 0.58 -27.39 -25.87
CA CYS A 44 -0.72 -26.85 -25.47
C CYS A 44 -0.91 -25.35 -25.76
N HIS A 45 0.15 -24.64 -26.15
CA HIS A 45 0.15 -23.19 -26.45
C HIS A 45 0.83 -22.94 -27.79
N ASN A 46 0.17 -23.33 -28.87
CA ASN A 46 0.62 -23.16 -30.25
C ASN A 46 -0.57 -22.72 -31.13
N PRO A 47 -0.37 -22.36 -32.42
CA PRO A 47 -1.44 -21.86 -33.28
C PRO A 47 -2.61 -22.83 -33.47
N ASP A 48 -2.35 -24.14 -33.46
CA ASP A 48 -3.38 -25.18 -33.63
C ASP A 48 -4.09 -25.52 -32.31
N LYS A 49 -3.47 -25.15 -31.17
CA LYS A 49 -3.94 -25.48 -29.83
C LYS A 49 -3.58 -24.36 -28.88
N MET A 50 -4.48 -23.39 -28.78
CA MET A 50 -4.35 -22.19 -27.96
C MET A 50 -5.15 -22.33 -26.66
N ARG A 51 -4.64 -23.10 -25.68
CA ARG A 51 -5.30 -23.12 -24.37
C ARG A 51 -5.25 -21.71 -23.75
N ALA A 52 -6.38 -21.25 -23.22
CA ALA A 52 -6.57 -19.88 -22.74
C ALA A 52 -6.28 -18.81 -23.82
N ASP A 53 -6.52 -19.14 -25.09
CA ASP A 53 -6.26 -18.28 -26.25
C ASP A 53 -4.81 -17.79 -26.35
N LEU A 54 -3.87 -18.53 -25.76
CA LEU A 54 -2.45 -18.17 -25.68
C LEU A 54 -1.60 -19.01 -26.63
N ASP A 55 -0.83 -18.34 -27.49
CA ASP A 55 0.18 -18.93 -28.36
C ASP A 55 1.57 -18.42 -27.96
N LEU A 56 2.47 -19.35 -27.64
CA LEU A 56 3.84 -19.06 -27.19
C LEU A 56 4.89 -19.43 -28.24
N SER A 57 4.47 -19.82 -29.45
CA SER A 57 5.34 -20.37 -30.49
C SER A 57 6.16 -19.33 -31.26
N THR A 58 5.73 -18.06 -31.21
CA THR A 58 6.44 -16.93 -31.80
C THR A 58 6.47 -15.77 -30.82
N TYR A 59 7.47 -14.89 -30.95
CA TYR A 59 7.62 -13.71 -30.10
C TYR A 59 6.38 -12.81 -30.17
N ASN A 60 5.93 -12.48 -31.38
CA ASN A 60 4.76 -11.62 -31.60
C ASN A 60 3.47 -12.21 -31.01
N ALA A 61 3.29 -13.53 -31.09
CA ALA A 61 2.12 -14.18 -30.49
C ALA A 61 2.17 -14.15 -28.96
N LEU A 62 3.36 -14.39 -28.38
CA LEU A 62 3.57 -14.29 -26.93
C LEU A 62 3.28 -12.87 -26.43
N MET A 63 3.80 -11.85 -27.12
CA MET A 63 3.60 -10.44 -26.76
C MET A 63 2.15 -9.98 -26.90
N LYS A 64 1.37 -10.59 -27.78
CA LYS A 64 -0.07 -10.33 -27.92
C LYS A 64 -0.85 -10.78 -26.68
N GLY A 65 -0.32 -11.74 -25.92
CA GLY A 65 -0.99 -12.31 -24.76
C GLY A 65 -2.11 -13.30 -25.11
N GLY A 66 -2.86 -13.71 -24.09
CA GLY A 66 -3.96 -14.67 -24.22
C GLY A 66 -5.33 -14.05 -23.93
N GLY A 67 -6.33 -14.88 -23.65
CA GLY A 67 -7.68 -14.43 -23.29
C GLY A 67 -7.74 -13.58 -22.01
N GLY A 68 -6.71 -13.65 -21.16
CA GLY A 68 -6.52 -12.82 -19.97
C GLY A 68 -5.72 -11.52 -20.19
N GLY A 69 -5.29 -11.23 -21.42
CA GLY A 69 -4.44 -10.08 -21.73
C GLY A 69 -2.95 -10.44 -21.80
N GLU A 70 -2.09 -9.43 -21.61
CA GLU A 70 -0.63 -9.54 -21.66
C GLU A 70 -0.12 -10.54 -20.61
N VAL A 71 0.84 -11.38 -21.02
CA VAL A 71 1.37 -12.45 -20.15
C VAL A 71 2.79 -12.20 -19.66
N VAL A 72 3.48 -11.22 -20.25
CA VAL A 72 4.83 -10.80 -19.86
C VAL A 72 4.91 -9.29 -19.85
N ALA A 73 5.49 -8.72 -18.80
CA ALA A 73 5.69 -7.29 -18.64
C ALA A 73 7.20 -7.01 -18.59
N GLY A 74 7.72 -6.31 -19.61
CA GLY A 74 9.14 -6.03 -19.69
C GLY A 74 9.66 -5.26 -18.47
N GLY A 75 10.78 -5.70 -17.90
CA GLY A 75 11.34 -5.14 -16.68
C GLY A 75 10.71 -5.65 -15.38
N ASP A 76 9.60 -6.36 -15.45
CA ASP A 76 8.80 -6.82 -14.30
C ASP A 76 8.53 -8.33 -14.41
N ALA A 77 9.44 -9.12 -13.85
CA ALA A 77 9.26 -10.57 -13.79
C ALA A 77 8.12 -10.95 -12.83
N ASP A 78 7.99 -10.28 -11.69
CA ASP A 78 7.08 -10.74 -10.64
C ASP A 78 5.61 -10.38 -10.94
N GLY A 79 5.34 -9.38 -11.78
CA GLY A 79 4.02 -9.05 -12.33
C GLY A 79 3.77 -9.63 -13.74
N SER A 80 4.73 -10.36 -14.31
CA SER A 80 4.49 -11.15 -15.53
C SER A 80 3.73 -12.43 -15.19
N PHE A 81 2.48 -12.54 -15.65
CA PHE A 81 1.64 -13.72 -15.40
C PHE A 81 2.31 -15.03 -15.82
N LEU A 82 3.01 -15.05 -16.97
CA LEU A 82 3.78 -16.21 -17.43
C LEU A 82 4.85 -16.62 -16.41
N TYR A 83 5.52 -15.67 -15.77
CA TYR A 83 6.55 -15.95 -14.77
C TYR A 83 5.96 -16.48 -13.46
N GLN A 84 4.82 -15.95 -13.04
CA GLN A 84 4.10 -16.41 -11.84
C GLN A 84 3.62 -17.86 -11.98
N VAL A 85 3.08 -18.24 -13.15
CA VAL A 85 2.59 -19.60 -13.36
C VAL A 85 3.72 -20.62 -13.51
N ILE A 86 4.89 -20.25 -14.08
CA ILE A 86 6.06 -21.15 -14.19
C ILE A 86 6.84 -21.32 -12.88
N THR A 87 6.76 -20.32 -12.00
CA THR A 87 7.32 -20.41 -10.64
C THR A 87 6.40 -21.14 -9.67
N HIS A 88 5.15 -21.41 -10.09
CA HIS A 88 4.04 -21.93 -9.29
C HIS A 88 3.65 -20.96 -8.14
N ALA A 89 3.79 -19.66 -8.36
CA ALA A 89 3.35 -18.62 -7.42
C ALA A 89 1.84 -18.31 -7.56
N GLU A 90 1.25 -18.61 -8.72
CA GLU A 90 -0.16 -18.37 -9.04
C GLU A 90 -0.80 -19.59 -9.73
N GLU A 91 -2.12 -19.76 -9.55
CA GLU A 91 -2.91 -20.79 -10.25
C GLU A 91 -3.54 -20.22 -11.52
N PRO A 92 -3.57 -20.98 -12.65
CA PRO A 92 -3.11 -22.36 -12.78
C PRO A 92 -1.58 -22.47 -12.84
N THR A 93 -1.03 -23.49 -12.18
CA THR A 93 0.40 -23.78 -12.27
C THR A 93 0.75 -24.41 -13.62
N MET A 94 1.87 -24.00 -14.19
CA MET A 94 2.37 -24.51 -15.47
C MET A 94 3.87 -24.80 -15.36
N PRO A 95 4.39 -25.85 -16.01
CA PRO A 95 3.69 -26.92 -16.71
C PRO A 95 2.89 -27.84 -15.76
N PRO A 96 1.77 -28.43 -16.21
CA PRO A 96 0.93 -29.27 -15.35
C PRO A 96 1.60 -30.60 -14.94
N ASN A 97 2.68 -30.99 -15.63
CA ASN A 97 3.40 -32.24 -15.39
C ASN A 97 4.71 -32.05 -14.62
N GLY A 98 4.83 -30.96 -13.85
CA GLY A 98 6.01 -30.66 -13.03
C GLY A 98 6.59 -29.29 -13.34
N LYS A 99 7.21 -28.70 -12.32
CA LYS A 99 7.82 -27.37 -12.37
C LYS A 99 9.08 -27.37 -13.25
N LEU A 100 9.32 -26.25 -13.94
CA LEU A 100 10.60 -26.01 -14.62
C LEU A 100 11.77 -26.03 -13.61
N SER A 101 12.98 -26.30 -14.08
CA SER A 101 14.16 -26.20 -13.22
C SER A 101 14.46 -24.74 -12.84
N ASP A 102 15.11 -24.53 -11.70
CA ASP A 102 15.46 -23.18 -11.24
C ASP A 102 16.31 -22.41 -12.26
N LYS A 103 17.15 -23.13 -13.03
CA LYS A 103 17.96 -22.54 -14.11
C LYS A 103 17.09 -22.02 -15.26
N GLU A 104 16.07 -22.77 -15.65
CA GLU A 104 15.14 -22.35 -16.71
C GLU A 104 14.31 -21.15 -16.25
N ILE A 105 13.83 -21.17 -15.00
CA ILE A 105 13.12 -20.03 -14.39
C ILE A 105 14.02 -18.79 -14.37
N GLU A 106 15.30 -18.95 -14.02
CA GLU A 106 16.25 -17.84 -14.03
C GLU A 106 16.45 -17.24 -15.43
N VAL A 107 16.39 -18.06 -16.50
CA VAL A 107 16.40 -17.58 -17.89
C VAL A 107 15.20 -16.68 -18.17
N PHE A 108 13.98 -17.10 -17.79
CA PHE A 108 12.79 -16.25 -17.93
C PHE A 108 12.92 -14.96 -17.14
N LYS A 109 13.40 -15.01 -15.88
CA LYS A 109 13.60 -13.82 -15.05
C LYS A 109 14.55 -12.83 -15.74
N LYS A 110 15.71 -13.31 -16.21
CA LYS A 110 16.70 -12.48 -16.89
C LYS A 110 16.19 -11.90 -18.20
N TRP A 111 15.44 -12.68 -18.98
CA TRP A 111 14.85 -12.21 -20.22
C TRP A 111 13.80 -11.13 -20.01
N ILE A 112 12.88 -11.33 -19.05
CA ILE A 112 11.83 -10.37 -18.72
C ILE A 112 12.45 -9.08 -18.18
N VAL A 113 13.34 -9.18 -17.19
CA VAL A 113 14.05 -8.01 -16.61
C VAL A 113 14.92 -7.32 -17.67
N GLY A 114 15.48 -8.08 -18.61
CA GLY A 114 16.28 -7.58 -19.73
C GLY A 114 15.45 -6.89 -20.83
N GLY A 115 14.13 -6.78 -20.68
CA GLY A 115 13.24 -6.08 -21.60
C GLY A 115 12.83 -6.92 -22.80
N LEU A 116 12.55 -8.21 -22.60
CA LEU A 116 11.85 -9.06 -23.56
C LEU A 116 12.49 -9.06 -24.96
N LEU A 117 13.82 -9.15 -25.06
CA LEU A 117 14.51 -9.10 -26.34
C LEU A 117 14.11 -10.29 -27.23
N GLU A 118 13.64 -10.05 -28.45
CA GLU A 118 13.37 -11.12 -29.43
C GLU A 118 14.69 -11.78 -29.88
N THR A 119 15.63 -10.94 -30.32
CA THR A 119 16.99 -11.28 -30.78
C THR A 119 18.04 -10.35 -30.16
N THR A 120 19.33 -10.64 -30.32
CA THR A 120 20.43 -9.84 -29.76
C THR A 120 20.47 -8.39 -30.25
N GLY A 121 19.90 -8.12 -31.43
CA GLY A 121 19.75 -6.79 -32.04
C GLY A 121 18.43 -6.09 -31.72
N SER A 122 17.52 -6.72 -30.99
CA SER A 122 16.23 -6.14 -30.63
C SER A 122 16.37 -5.01 -29.61
N LYS A 123 15.44 -4.05 -29.65
CA LYS A 123 15.32 -3.04 -28.60
C LYS A 123 14.57 -3.64 -27.42
N ALA A 124 15.03 -3.33 -26.21
CA ALA A 124 14.33 -3.71 -25.00
C ALA A 124 12.92 -3.09 -25.00
N VAL A 125 11.91 -3.94 -24.80
CA VAL A 125 10.52 -3.56 -24.53
C VAL A 125 10.39 -3.57 -23.01
N MET A 126 10.24 -2.40 -22.41
CA MET A 126 9.96 -2.23 -20.99
C MET A 126 8.46 -1.94 -20.84
N SER A 127 7.85 -2.41 -19.76
CA SER A 127 6.48 -2.02 -19.45
C SER A 127 6.40 -0.51 -19.21
N ASP A 128 5.42 0.14 -19.86
CA ASP A 128 5.17 1.59 -19.74
C ASP A 128 4.43 1.94 -18.43
N LYS A 129 4.45 1.07 -17.41
CA LYS A 129 3.90 1.43 -16.10
C LYS A 129 4.74 2.57 -15.54
N PRO A 130 4.14 3.75 -15.24
CA PRO A 130 4.91 4.87 -14.70
C PRO A 130 5.56 4.45 -13.39
N LYS A 131 6.90 4.50 -13.33
CA LYS A 131 7.61 4.41 -12.05
C LYS A 131 7.37 5.72 -11.31
N VAL A 132 6.64 5.63 -10.21
CA VAL A 132 6.36 6.80 -9.37
C VAL A 132 7.20 6.65 -8.11
N ASP A 133 8.38 7.28 -8.12
CA ASP A 133 9.20 7.38 -6.91
C ASP A 133 8.56 8.36 -5.93
N LEU A 134 7.80 7.80 -4.97
CA LEU A 134 7.19 8.54 -3.87
C LEU A 134 8.08 8.57 -2.63
N THR A 135 9.26 7.97 -2.69
CA THR A 135 10.08 7.72 -1.51
C THR A 135 10.54 9.02 -0.87
N ILE A 136 10.63 9.00 0.46
CA ILE A 136 11.20 10.11 1.21
C ILE A 136 12.43 9.67 1.96
N ASP A 137 13.33 10.64 2.15
CA ASP A 137 14.54 10.48 2.95
C ASP A 137 14.21 9.90 4.34
N PRO A 138 14.81 8.77 4.73
CA PRO A 138 14.66 8.17 6.05
C PRO A 138 14.88 9.14 7.22
N ASP A 139 15.77 10.13 7.05
CA ASP A 139 16.05 11.13 8.08
C ASP A 139 14.91 12.14 8.27
N SER A 140 14.00 12.23 7.30
CA SER A 140 12.80 13.07 7.35
C SER A 140 11.59 12.37 8.00
N LEU A 141 11.69 11.07 8.30
CA LEU A 141 10.57 10.29 8.86
C LEU A 141 10.12 10.81 10.24
N GLY A 142 8.85 11.21 10.30
CA GLY A 142 8.21 11.73 11.52
C GLY A 142 8.48 13.22 11.76
N LYS A 143 9.18 13.90 10.86
CA LYS A 143 9.38 15.36 10.92
C LYS A 143 8.34 16.07 10.07
N ARG A 144 7.97 17.28 10.48
CA ARG A 144 7.16 18.17 9.65
C ARG A 144 7.95 18.53 8.39
N PRO A 145 7.37 18.39 7.18
CA PRO A 145 8.03 18.80 5.95
C PRO A 145 8.38 20.29 5.96
N GLU A 146 9.49 20.64 5.33
CA GLU A 146 9.86 22.03 5.10
C GLU A 146 8.91 22.72 4.11
N GLY A 147 8.75 24.04 4.26
CA GLY A 147 7.90 24.85 3.41
C GLY A 147 6.45 25.00 3.93
N PRO A 148 5.55 25.55 3.10
CA PRO A 148 4.16 25.74 3.49
C PRO A 148 3.46 24.40 3.71
N ALA A 149 2.45 24.41 4.58
CA ALA A 149 1.61 23.24 4.84
C ALA A 149 1.00 22.71 3.51
N PRO A 150 1.05 21.39 3.24
CA PRO A 150 0.47 20.83 2.03
C PRO A 150 -1.03 21.08 1.95
N MET A 151 -1.39 21.98 1.05
CA MET A 151 -2.76 22.40 0.77
C MET A 151 -2.97 22.40 -0.74
N PRO A 152 -4.20 22.14 -1.22
CA PRO A 152 -4.54 22.36 -2.61
C PRO A 152 -4.30 23.82 -2.99
N VAL A 153 -3.51 24.07 -4.04
CA VAL A 153 -3.09 25.42 -4.45
C VAL A 153 -4.15 26.08 -5.33
N GLU A 154 -4.89 25.28 -6.08
CA GLU A 154 -6.10 25.66 -6.81
C GLU A 154 -7.24 24.76 -6.37
N VAL A 155 -8.45 25.31 -6.35
CA VAL A 155 -9.63 24.66 -5.80
C VAL A 155 -10.02 23.48 -6.71
N LEU A 156 -9.44 22.31 -6.43
CA LEU A 156 -9.47 21.14 -7.28
C LEU A 156 -10.90 20.83 -7.71
N SER A 157 -11.20 21.10 -9.00
CA SER A 157 -12.45 20.74 -9.67
C SER A 157 -13.72 21.02 -8.85
N LEU A 158 -13.95 22.28 -8.46
CA LEU A 158 -15.23 22.68 -7.89
C LEU A 158 -16.36 22.70 -8.94
N ASP A 159 -16.90 21.51 -9.18
CA ASP A 159 -18.31 21.19 -9.09
C ASP A 159 -18.34 19.73 -8.63
N PRO A 160 -19.25 19.30 -7.71
CA PRO A 160 -19.20 17.93 -7.21
C PRO A 160 -19.20 16.91 -8.34
N PHE A 161 -18.19 16.04 -8.37
CA PHE A 161 -18.07 14.98 -9.36
C PHE A 161 -19.34 14.12 -9.40
N VAL A 162 -19.95 13.93 -8.23
CA VAL A 162 -21.33 13.45 -8.09
C VAL A 162 -22.11 14.39 -7.16
N ARG A 163 -23.28 14.84 -7.60
CA ARG A 163 -24.27 15.52 -6.74
C ARG A 163 -25.33 14.51 -6.31
N THR A 164 -25.52 14.38 -5.01
CA THR A 164 -26.49 13.45 -4.43
C THR A 164 -27.58 14.23 -3.74
N GLU A 165 -28.83 13.83 -3.91
CA GLU A 165 -29.96 14.50 -3.23
C GLU A 165 -30.01 14.18 -1.73
N ARG A 166 -29.34 13.10 -1.31
CA ARG A 166 -29.29 12.66 0.08
C ARG A 166 -27.85 12.45 0.52
N THR A 167 -27.58 12.82 1.77
CA THR A 167 -26.36 12.44 2.48
C THR A 167 -26.40 10.96 2.82
N SER A 168 -25.22 10.34 2.93
CA SER A 168 -25.04 8.97 3.41
C SER A 168 -23.96 9.01 4.46
N VAL A 169 -24.04 8.12 5.44
CA VAL A 169 -22.97 7.90 6.40
C VAL A 169 -21.64 7.75 5.68
N SER A 170 -20.64 8.52 6.11
CA SER A 170 -19.26 8.36 5.65
C SER A 170 -18.43 7.71 6.75
N THR A 171 -17.83 6.56 6.46
CA THR A 171 -16.85 5.92 7.36
C THR A 171 -15.43 6.36 7.04
N ALA A 172 -15.22 7.02 5.90
CA ALA A 172 -13.93 7.31 5.35
C ALA A 172 -13.58 8.79 5.63
N ILE A 173 -12.75 9.03 6.63
CA ILE A 173 -12.30 10.37 7.02
C ILE A 173 -10.82 10.36 7.40
N ALA A 174 -10.10 11.40 6.99
CA ALA A 174 -8.70 11.62 7.34
C ALA A 174 -8.41 13.12 7.47
N VAL A 175 -7.53 13.48 8.41
CA VAL A 175 -7.04 14.85 8.56
C VAL A 175 -5.57 14.88 8.18
N SER A 176 -5.16 15.92 7.45
CA SER A 176 -3.76 16.15 7.13
C SER A 176 -2.95 16.37 8.41
N PRO A 177 -1.80 15.73 8.57
CA PRO A 177 -0.98 15.89 9.77
C PRO A 177 -0.43 17.32 9.94
N TRP A 178 -0.27 18.08 8.86
CA TRP A 178 0.45 19.37 8.90
C TRP A 178 -0.34 20.55 8.38
N ALA A 179 -1.58 20.34 7.95
CA ALA A 179 -2.39 21.35 7.29
C ALA A 179 -3.82 21.37 7.83
N PRO A 180 -4.52 22.53 7.79
CA PRO A 180 -5.93 22.62 8.11
C PRO A 180 -6.78 21.99 7.00
N LEU A 181 -6.64 20.70 6.77
CA LEU A 181 -7.27 19.95 5.69
C LEU A 181 -7.86 18.65 6.21
N VAL A 182 -9.13 18.41 5.93
CA VAL A 182 -9.81 17.14 6.18
C VAL A 182 -10.37 16.59 4.89
N ALA A 183 -10.16 15.31 4.65
CA ALA A 183 -10.72 14.55 3.53
C ALA A 183 -11.89 13.71 4.05
N ILE A 184 -13.07 13.85 3.43
CA ILE A 184 -14.29 13.12 3.78
C ILE A 184 -14.76 12.36 2.54
N GLY A 185 -14.94 11.06 2.67
CA GLY A 185 -15.48 10.22 1.60
C GLY A 185 -16.95 10.55 1.37
N GLY A 186 -17.30 10.88 0.13
CA GLY A 186 -18.67 11.00 -0.35
C GLY A 186 -19.02 9.86 -1.30
N GLN A 187 -20.17 9.97 -1.96
CA GLN A 187 -20.54 9.01 -3.00
C GLN A 187 -19.63 9.19 -4.22
N ARG A 188 -18.78 8.20 -4.50
CA ARG A 188 -17.85 8.17 -5.65
C ARG A 188 -16.89 9.37 -5.76
N GLN A 189 -16.60 10.01 -4.64
CA GLN A 189 -15.67 11.14 -4.56
C GLN A 189 -15.17 11.32 -3.13
N VAL A 190 -14.10 12.08 -2.95
CA VAL A 190 -13.63 12.56 -1.66
C VAL A 190 -13.69 14.08 -1.70
N ILE A 191 -14.33 14.68 -0.69
CA ILE A 191 -14.44 16.14 -0.56
C ILE A 191 -13.41 16.59 0.47
N LEU A 192 -12.54 17.50 0.06
CA LEU A 192 -11.55 18.13 0.93
C LEU A 192 -12.14 19.42 1.50
N TYR A 193 -12.08 19.58 2.81
CA TYR A 193 -12.48 20.81 3.50
C TYR A 193 -11.29 21.44 4.21
N ASN A 194 -11.21 22.76 4.18
CA ASN A 194 -10.30 23.50 5.04
C ASN A 194 -10.88 23.57 6.46
N THR A 195 -10.17 23.06 7.47
CA THR A 195 -10.70 22.93 8.84
C THR A 195 -10.78 24.24 9.62
N ASP A 196 -10.07 25.28 9.16
CA ASP A 196 -10.07 26.58 9.81
C ASP A 196 -11.28 27.41 9.40
N ASN A 197 -11.63 27.38 8.11
CA ASN A 197 -12.73 28.18 7.55
C ASN A 197 -13.96 27.35 7.13
N LEU A 198 -13.89 26.02 7.19
CA LEU A 198 -14.96 25.06 6.87
C LEU A 198 -15.46 25.13 5.42
N LYS A 199 -14.67 25.68 4.50
CA LYS A 199 -14.98 25.72 3.07
C LYS A 199 -14.38 24.53 2.35
N VAL A 200 -15.01 24.12 1.24
CA VAL A 200 -14.45 23.11 0.34
C VAL A 200 -13.13 23.64 -0.24
N ALA A 201 -12.07 22.84 -0.09
CA ALA A 201 -10.73 23.11 -0.61
C ALA A 201 -10.47 22.37 -1.92
N GLY A 202 -11.21 21.29 -2.21
CA GLY A 202 -11.07 20.53 -3.45
C GLY A 202 -11.93 19.27 -3.46
N ILE A 203 -12.09 18.68 -4.64
CA ILE A 203 -12.86 17.44 -4.85
C ILE A 203 -11.99 16.45 -5.62
N ILE A 204 -11.81 15.25 -5.05
CA ILE A 204 -11.09 14.14 -5.70
C ILE A 204 -12.13 13.14 -6.23
N PRO A 205 -12.17 12.86 -7.53
CA PRO A 205 -13.09 11.87 -8.09
C PRO A 205 -12.68 10.44 -7.69
N PHE A 206 -13.66 9.59 -7.40
CA PHE A 206 -13.47 8.16 -7.13
C PHE A 206 -14.54 7.33 -7.87
N PRO A 207 -14.56 7.36 -9.22
CA PRO A 207 -15.71 6.93 -10.02
C PRO A 207 -16.02 5.43 -9.96
N LYS A 208 -15.01 4.60 -9.67
CA LYS A 208 -15.11 3.13 -9.71
C LYS A 208 -15.65 2.51 -8.41
N GLY A 209 -16.17 3.31 -7.47
CA GLY A 209 -16.76 2.77 -6.24
C GLY A 209 -16.99 3.81 -5.16
N TYR A 210 -16.99 3.37 -3.91
CA TYR A 210 -17.12 4.23 -2.74
C TYR A 210 -15.82 4.21 -1.93
N PRO A 211 -15.34 5.37 -1.46
CA PRO A 211 -14.22 5.41 -0.52
C PRO A 211 -14.68 4.84 0.84
N HIS A 212 -13.93 3.87 1.36
CA HIS A 212 -14.18 3.27 2.67
C HIS A 212 -13.08 3.59 3.68
N SER A 213 -11.87 3.86 3.20
CA SER A 213 -10.71 4.22 4.02
C SER A 213 -9.94 5.37 3.39
N LEU A 214 -9.57 6.36 4.20
CA LEU A 214 -8.72 7.49 3.82
C LEU A 214 -7.58 7.59 4.82
N ASN A 215 -6.37 7.85 4.33
CA ASN A 215 -5.23 8.20 5.16
C ASN A 215 -4.30 9.17 4.42
N PHE A 216 -3.85 10.21 5.12
CA PHE A 216 -2.78 11.06 4.61
C PHE A 216 -1.42 10.38 4.84
N SER A 217 -0.49 10.58 3.92
CA SER A 217 0.91 10.20 4.13
C SER A 217 1.52 10.99 5.29
N ALA A 218 2.65 10.52 5.82
CA ALA A 218 3.35 11.20 6.91
C ALA A 218 3.74 12.64 6.56
N THR A 219 3.90 12.98 5.27
CA THR A 219 4.17 14.34 4.81
C THR A 219 2.91 15.18 4.63
N GLY A 220 1.72 14.59 4.64
CA GLY A 220 0.45 15.26 4.34
C GLY A 220 0.27 15.67 2.87
N LYS A 221 1.26 15.43 2.00
CA LYS A 221 1.18 15.73 0.56
C LYS A 221 0.37 14.70 -0.22
N LEU A 222 0.35 13.45 0.25
CA LEU A 222 -0.38 12.38 -0.42
C LEU A 222 -1.61 11.97 0.39
N LEU A 223 -2.68 11.63 -0.31
CA LEU A 223 -3.85 10.96 0.24
C LEU A 223 -3.98 9.59 -0.40
N VAL A 224 -3.98 8.54 0.43
CA VAL A 224 -4.36 7.19 -0.01
C VAL A 224 -5.84 6.98 0.22
N ILE A 225 -6.53 6.50 -0.81
CA ILE A 225 -7.97 6.26 -0.84
C ILE A 225 -8.20 4.79 -1.16
N GLY A 226 -8.76 4.05 -0.21
CA GLY A 226 -9.14 2.65 -0.37
C GLY A 226 -10.65 2.53 -0.44
N GLY A 227 -11.13 1.73 -1.38
CA GLY A 227 -12.56 1.60 -1.58
C GLY A 227 -12.91 0.62 -2.69
N GLY A 228 -14.09 0.83 -3.27
CA GLY A 228 -14.55 0.05 -4.40
C GLY A 228 -16.05 -0.25 -4.35
N ARG A 229 -16.45 -1.38 -4.91
CA ARG A 229 -17.81 -1.90 -4.90
C ARG A 229 -17.79 -3.30 -4.32
N GLY A 230 -18.61 -3.51 -3.29
CA GLY A 230 -18.72 -4.81 -2.64
C GLY A 230 -18.99 -5.94 -3.64
N ALA A 231 -18.30 -7.06 -3.48
CA ALA A 231 -18.35 -8.24 -4.37
C ALA A 231 -18.14 -7.93 -5.88
N ASN A 232 -17.38 -6.88 -6.20
CA ASN A 232 -17.14 -6.49 -7.58
C ASN A 232 -15.70 -6.02 -7.84
N LEU A 233 -15.25 -5.00 -7.11
CA LEU A 233 -13.96 -4.37 -7.35
C LEU A 233 -13.47 -3.69 -6.07
N GLY A 234 -12.23 -3.94 -5.67
CA GLY A 234 -11.52 -3.22 -4.62
C GLY A 234 -10.16 -2.76 -5.10
N PHE A 235 -9.80 -1.54 -4.75
CA PHE A 235 -8.53 -0.95 -5.14
C PHE A 235 -8.16 0.17 -4.16
N SER A 236 -6.92 0.62 -4.25
CA SER A 236 -6.44 1.82 -3.57
C SER A 236 -5.79 2.77 -4.57
N THR A 237 -6.01 4.07 -4.38
CA THR A 237 -5.40 5.13 -5.19
C THR A 237 -4.58 6.05 -4.32
N VAL A 238 -3.52 6.63 -4.88
CA VAL A 238 -2.70 7.65 -4.22
C VAL A 238 -2.81 8.95 -5.01
N TRP A 239 -3.13 10.03 -4.32
CA TRP A 239 -3.31 11.35 -4.90
C TRP A 239 -2.34 12.36 -4.29
N ASP A 240 -1.69 13.17 -5.12
CA ASP A 240 -1.02 14.39 -4.68
C ASP A 240 -2.09 15.46 -4.41
N VAL A 241 -2.31 15.81 -3.15
CA VAL A 241 -3.36 16.78 -2.79
C VAL A 241 -2.97 18.22 -3.10
N THR A 242 -1.69 18.50 -3.34
CA THR A 242 -1.23 19.85 -3.68
C THR A 242 -1.45 20.16 -5.15
N LYS A 243 -1.39 19.13 -6.01
CA LYS A 243 -1.61 19.23 -7.46
C LYS A 243 -2.98 18.74 -7.91
N GLY A 244 -3.63 17.90 -7.11
CA GLY A 244 -4.89 17.24 -7.47
C GLY A 244 -4.71 16.16 -8.54
N GLU A 245 -3.58 15.47 -8.53
CA GLU A 245 -3.23 14.45 -9.52
C GLU A 245 -3.27 13.07 -8.89
N GLN A 246 -3.87 12.10 -9.60
CA GLN A 246 -3.75 10.70 -9.22
C GLN A 246 -2.39 10.19 -9.67
N LEU A 247 -1.58 9.73 -8.71
CA LEU A 247 -0.23 9.23 -8.96
C LEU A 247 -0.22 7.72 -9.22
N LEU A 248 -1.03 6.97 -8.47
CA LEU A 248 -0.96 5.51 -8.47
C LEU A 248 -2.34 4.89 -8.23
N THR A 249 -2.57 3.71 -8.82
CA THR A 249 -3.64 2.78 -8.45
C THR A 249 -3.04 1.41 -8.21
N VAL A 250 -3.40 0.75 -7.11
CA VAL A 250 -2.99 -0.61 -6.78
C VAL A 250 -4.18 -1.49 -6.41
N GLY A 251 -4.07 -2.77 -6.78
CA GLY A 251 -5.06 -3.81 -6.52
C GLY A 251 -6.24 -3.78 -7.49
N GLU A 252 -6.78 -4.98 -7.71
CA GLU A 252 -8.00 -5.27 -8.48
C GLU A 252 -8.75 -6.40 -7.77
N ASP A 253 -9.03 -6.18 -6.49
CA ASP A 253 -9.63 -7.17 -5.61
C ASP A 253 -11.10 -7.43 -6.00
N LEU A 254 -11.58 -8.65 -5.80
CA LEU A 254 -12.97 -9.01 -6.13
C LEU A 254 -14.00 -8.48 -5.11
N ASP A 255 -13.55 -7.75 -4.10
CA ASP A 255 -14.40 -7.11 -3.09
C ASP A 255 -13.79 -5.77 -2.66
N ALA A 256 -14.58 -4.89 -2.05
CA ALA A 256 -14.15 -3.55 -1.70
C ALA A 256 -13.02 -3.54 -0.65
N VAL A 257 -12.08 -2.60 -0.81
CA VAL A 257 -11.04 -2.35 0.20
C VAL A 257 -11.67 -1.58 1.37
N LEU A 258 -11.62 -2.16 2.58
CA LEU A 258 -12.19 -1.54 3.78
C LEU A 258 -11.15 -0.79 4.61
N ALA A 259 -9.88 -1.15 4.48
CA ALA A 259 -8.79 -0.50 5.19
C ALA A 259 -7.57 -0.39 4.27
N THR A 260 -6.99 0.80 4.18
CA THR A 260 -5.75 1.03 3.45
C THR A 260 -4.88 2.06 4.17
N ASP A 261 -3.57 1.95 4.03
CA ASP A 261 -2.63 2.96 4.48
C ASP A 261 -1.39 2.99 3.58
N ILE A 262 -0.63 4.08 3.64
CA ILE A 262 0.66 4.25 2.97
C ILE A 262 1.76 4.35 4.03
N SER A 263 2.90 3.69 3.78
CA SER A 263 4.00 3.67 4.72
C SER A 263 4.59 5.07 4.94
N ALA A 264 5.20 5.29 6.10
CA ALA A 264 5.75 6.61 6.44
C ALA A 264 6.83 7.07 5.46
N ASP A 265 7.62 6.13 4.94
CA ASP A 265 8.63 6.33 3.88
C ASP A 265 8.03 6.34 2.46
N GLN A 266 6.70 6.20 2.36
CA GLN A 266 5.91 6.20 1.13
C GLN A 266 6.29 5.10 0.14
N ARG A 267 7.03 4.07 0.57
CA ARG A 267 7.43 2.94 -0.28
C ARG A 267 6.35 1.90 -0.49
N TYR A 268 5.45 1.76 0.46
CA TYR A 268 4.47 0.67 0.47
C TYR A 268 3.05 1.16 0.66
N ILE A 269 2.11 0.50 -0.01
CA ILE A 269 0.69 0.57 0.31
C ILE A 269 0.30 -0.76 0.90
N ALA A 270 -0.46 -0.74 2.00
CA ALA A 270 -1.11 -1.93 2.53
C ALA A 270 -2.61 -1.75 2.45
N HIS A 271 -3.33 -2.79 2.04
CA HIS A 271 -4.78 -2.78 2.14
C HIS A 271 -5.37 -4.16 2.46
N GLY A 272 -6.64 -4.15 2.88
CA GLY A 272 -7.40 -5.37 3.13
C GLY A 272 -8.91 -5.11 3.15
N GLY A 273 -9.66 -6.19 3.07
CA GLY A 273 -11.12 -6.14 2.96
C GLY A 273 -11.83 -7.44 3.36
N PRO A 274 -13.03 -7.70 2.79
CA PRO A 274 -13.88 -8.84 3.15
C PRO A 274 -13.30 -10.22 2.84
N ASP A 275 -12.37 -10.30 1.88
CA ASP A 275 -11.68 -11.53 1.52
C ASP A 275 -10.63 -11.98 2.55
N ARG A 276 -10.45 -11.18 3.61
CA ARG A 276 -9.62 -11.48 4.80
C ARG A 276 -8.12 -11.50 4.49
N LEU A 277 -7.74 -10.97 3.34
CA LEU A 277 -6.35 -10.87 2.92
C LEU A 277 -5.80 -9.50 3.30
N VAL A 278 -4.53 -9.51 3.70
CA VAL A 278 -3.70 -8.30 3.73
C VAL A 278 -2.82 -8.34 2.50
N ARG A 279 -2.84 -7.28 1.70
CA ARG A 279 -1.98 -7.12 0.55
C ARG A 279 -1.04 -5.95 0.77
N ILE A 280 0.21 -6.11 0.40
CA ILE A 280 1.23 -5.05 0.44
C ILE A 280 1.75 -4.86 -0.98
N PHE A 281 1.81 -3.61 -1.42
CA PHE A 281 2.23 -3.21 -2.76
C PHE A 281 3.43 -2.29 -2.69
N SER A 282 4.30 -2.38 -3.69
CA SER A 282 5.31 -1.37 -3.96
C SER A 282 4.63 -0.13 -4.55
N THR A 283 5.01 1.05 -4.09
CA THR A 283 4.59 2.31 -4.71
C THR A 283 5.40 2.68 -5.94
N ASP A 284 6.65 2.23 -6.01
CA ASP A 284 7.55 2.46 -7.15
C ASP A 284 7.06 1.72 -8.40
N THR A 285 6.69 0.44 -8.23
CA THR A 285 6.27 -0.42 -9.35
C THR A 285 4.75 -0.59 -9.45
N GLY A 286 4.01 -0.32 -8.37
CA GLY A 286 2.58 -0.61 -8.27
C GLY A 286 2.24 -2.10 -8.10
N GLU A 287 3.26 -2.97 -8.03
CA GLU A 287 3.08 -4.42 -7.94
C GLU A 287 2.76 -4.88 -6.52
N MET A 288 2.06 -6.01 -6.43
CA MET A 288 1.80 -6.68 -5.16
C MET A 288 3.05 -7.45 -4.72
N LEU A 289 3.64 -7.04 -3.60
CA LEU A 289 4.77 -7.72 -2.98
C LEU A 289 4.31 -8.91 -2.15
N HIS A 290 3.22 -8.73 -1.39
CA HIS A 290 2.72 -9.73 -0.44
C HIS A 290 1.22 -9.91 -0.50
N LYS A 291 0.76 -11.16 -0.39
CA LYS A 291 -0.65 -11.56 -0.25
C LYS A 291 -0.80 -12.50 0.94
N ILE A 292 -1.26 -11.97 2.08
CA ILE A 292 -1.15 -12.63 3.38
C ILE A 292 -2.54 -13.12 3.84
N LYS A 293 -2.70 -14.44 3.95
CA LYS A 293 -3.94 -15.09 4.43
C LYS A 293 -3.79 -15.59 5.86
N LYS A 294 -4.21 -14.78 6.85
CA LYS A 294 -4.15 -15.13 8.27
C LYS A 294 -5.34 -14.65 9.10
N HIS A 295 -5.97 -13.54 8.73
CA HIS A 295 -7.19 -13.09 9.41
C HIS A 295 -8.33 -14.09 9.20
N THR A 296 -9.16 -14.25 10.23
CA THR A 296 -10.27 -15.21 10.23
C THR A 296 -11.58 -14.57 9.74
N ASP A 297 -11.63 -13.25 9.72
CA ASP A 297 -12.76 -12.42 9.27
C ASP A 297 -12.24 -11.18 8.52
N TRP A 298 -13.14 -10.30 8.08
CA TRP A 298 -12.84 -9.13 7.25
C TRP A 298 -11.76 -8.25 7.87
N VAL A 299 -10.77 -7.84 7.07
CA VAL A 299 -9.79 -6.84 7.50
C VAL A 299 -10.48 -5.49 7.48
N THR A 300 -10.54 -4.82 8.64
CA THR A 300 -11.36 -3.62 8.85
C THR A 300 -10.57 -2.42 9.38
N ALA A 301 -9.31 -2.63 9.76
CA ALA A 301 -8.38 -1.56 10.14
C ALA A 301 -6.97 -1.90 9.62
N MET A 302 -6.24 -0.87 9.20
CA MET A 302 -4.87 -0.95 8.69
C MET A 302 -4.12 0.31 9.09
N ARG A 303 -2.90 0.18 9.63
CA ARG A 303 -2.05 1.34 9.97
C ARG A 303 -0.57 1.01 9.89
N PHE A 304 0.18 1.79 9.11
CA PHE A 304 1.64 1.72 9.12
C PHE A 304 2.23 2.38 10.38
N GLY A 305 3.32 1.79 10.85
CA GLY A 305 4.12 2.33 11.93
C GLY A 305 4.88 3.60 11.52
N PRO A 306 5.34 4.40 12.49
CA PRO A 306 5.96 5.71 12.25
C PRO A 306 7.27 5.66 11.47
N LYS A 307 7.88 4.47 11.34
CA LYS A 307 9.11 4.22 10.59
C LYS A 307 8.88 3.46 9.27
N GLY A 308 7.63 3.18 8.89
CA GLY A 308 7.29 2.45 7.67
C GLY A 308 7.63 0.96 7.67
N LYS A 309 8.46 0.48 8.62
CA LYS A 309 8.88 -0.92 8.74
C LYS A 309 7.72 -1.89 8.99
N TYR A 310 6.79 -1.51 9.86
CA TYR A 310 5.71 -2.39 10.31
C TYR A 310 4.34 -1.88 9.86
N VAL A 311 3.41 -2.80 9.62
CA VAL A 311 2.00 -2.50 9.39
C VAL A 311 1.15 -3.35 10.32
N ALA A 312 0.21 -2.71 11.02
CA ALA A 312 -0.77 -3.37 11.87
C ALA A 312 -2.09 -3.50 11.11
N SER A 313 -2.71 -4.67 11.17
CA SER A 313 -4.03 -4.96 10.60
C SER A 313 -4.96 -5.53 11.66
N GLY A 314 -6.23 -5.16 11.61
CA GLY A 314 -7.27 -5.60 12.57
C GLY A 314 -8.49 -6.11 11.83
N ASP A 315 -9.09 -7.20 12.32
CA ASP A 315 -10.25 -7.83 11.69
C ASP A 315 -11.57 -7.66 12.45
N ARG A 316 -12.64 -8.11 11.80
CA ARG A 316 -14.00 -8.08 12.33
C ARG A 316 -14.23 -9.05 13.51
N ALA A 317 -13.38 -10.07 13.68
CA ALA A 317 -13.43 -11.00 14.80
C ALA A 317 -12.64 -10.52 16.03
N GLY A 318 -11.94 -9.39 15.93
CA GLY A 318 -11.14 -8.82 17.02
C GLY A 318 -9.67 -9.25 17.01
N GLY A 319 -9.23 -9.97 15.97
CA GLY A 319 -7.84 -10.34 15.77
C GLY A 319 -7.02 -9.17 15.23
N ILE A 320 -5.86 -8.92 15.84
CA ILE A 320 -4.89 -7.94 15.35
C ILE A 320 -3.58 -8.65 15.02
N HIS A 321 -3.00 -8.31 13.88
CA HIS A 321 -1.69 -8.81 13.46
C HIS A 321 -0.77 -7.65 13.09
N VAL A 322 0.54 -7.85 13.28
CA VAL A 322 1.57 -6.90 12.86
C VAL A 322 2.53 -7.62 11.92
N TRP A 323 2.84 -6.98 10.81
CA TRP A 323 3.66 -7.51 9.72
C TRP A 323 4.85 -6.59 9.45
N GLU A 324 5.97 -7.15 9.02
CA GLU A 324 7.00 -6.39 8.31
C GLU A 324 6.47 -6.03 6.92
N ALA A 325 6.65 -4.77 6.52
CA ALA A 325 6.25 -4.29 5.19
C ALA A 325 6.99 -5.06 4.08
N GLU A 326 8.28 -5.33 4.33
CA GLU A 326 9.15 -6.21 3.56
C GLU A 326 10.05 -6.93 4.59
N PRO A 327 10.10 -8.27 4.62
CA PRO A 327 9.67 -9.22 3.59
C PRO A 327 8.25 -9.79 3.79
N GLY A 328 7.31 -9.08 4.44
CA GLY A 328 5.94 -9.58 4.64
C GLY A 328 5.76 -10.55 5.82
N GLY A 329 6.80 -10.70 6.66
CA GLY A 329 6.80 -11.61 7.81
C GLY A 329 5.87 -11.15 8.94
N ARG A 330 5.19 -12.09 9.60
CA ARG A 330 4.38 -11.78 10.80
C ARG A 330 5.27 -11.56 12.01
N VAL A 331 5.14 -10.40 12.65
CA VAL A 331 5.87 -10.01 13.87
C VAL A 331 5.07 -10.33 15.12
N ALA A 332 3.78 -9.96 15.13
CA ALA A 332 2.94 -10.13 16.32
C ALA A 332 1.52 -10.59 15.97
N SER A 333 0.90 -11.27 16.93
CA SER A 333 -0.50 -11.69 16.91
C SER A 333 -1.14 -11.28 18.23
N LEU A 334 -1.87 -10.17 18.20
CA LEU A 334 -2.40 -9.49 19.37
C LEU A 334 -3.88 -9.85 19.53
N MET A 335 -4.17 -10.74 20.48
CA MET A 335 -5.51 -11.32 20.69
C MET A 335 -6.09 -10.85 22.02
N GLY A 336 -7.37 -10.53 22.05
CA GLY A 336 -8.07 -10.17 23.30
C GLY A 336 -9.30 -9.29 23.14
N HIS A 337 -9.52 -8.71 21.95
CA HIS A 337 -10.81 -8.12 21.62
C HIS A 337 -11.86 -9.19 21.31
N ARG A 338 -13.13 -8.88 21.57
CA ARG A 338 -14.27 -9.80 21.36
C ARG A 338 -15.24 -9.34 20.26
N GLY A 339 -14.85 -8.31 19.52
CA GLY A 339 -15.63 -7.76 18.43
C GLY A 339 -14.74 -7.02 17.45
N ARG A 340 -15.36 -6.53 16.37
CA ARG A 340 -14.69 -5.85 15.26
C ARG A 340 -13.72 -4.79 15.74
N ILE A 341 -12.49 -4.82 15.21
CA ILE A 341 -11.54 -3.73 15.37
C ILE A 341 -12.01 -2.54 14.52
N THR A 342 -12.26 -1.40 15.17
CA THR A 342 -12.78 -0.19 14.50
C THR A 342 -11.74 0.91 14.37
N GLY A 343 -10.57 0.75 14.98
CA GLY A 343 -9.44 1.61 14.72
C GLY A 343 -8.13 1.06 15.31
N LEU A 344 -7.03 1.41 14.64
CA LEU A 344 -5.66 1.10 15.01
C LEU A 344 -4.80 2.35 14.86
N GLU A 345 -3.95 2.62 15.84
CA GLU A 345 -2.97 3.70 15.79
C GLU A 345 -1.67 3.28 16.48
N TRP A 346 -0.55 3.75 15.95
CA TRP A 346 0.76 3.55 16.59
C TRP A 346 1.00 4.66 17.62
N VAL A 347 1.18 4.28 18.89
CA VAL A 347 1.53 5.23 19.95
C VAL A 347 2.99 5.67 19.83
N ASN A 348 3.85 4.71 19.50
CA ASN A 348 5.27 4.86 19.19
C ASN A 348 5.70 3.72 18.22
N THR A 349 6.97 3.35 18.16
CA THR A 349 7.49 2.33 17.23
C THR A 349 7.11 0.88 17.57
N ASN A 350 6.74 0.58 18.82
CA ASN A 350 6.46 -0.78 19.29
C ASN A 350 5.16 -0.93 20.08
N ILE A 351 4.44 0.18 20.31
CA ILE A 351 3.13 0.17 20.98
C ILE A 351 2.03 0.51 19.98
N VAL A 352 1.06 -0.40 19.86
CA VAL A 352 -0.15 -0.23 19.07
C VAL A 352 -1.33 0.00 20.01
N ALA A 353 -2.13 1.01 19.72
CA ALA A 353 -3.45 1.23 20.32
C ALA A 353 -4.54 0.67 19.40
N SER A 354 -5.53 0.00 19.97
CA SER A 354 -6.71 -0.48 19.26
C SER A 354 -7.99 -0.11 19.98
N VAL A 355 -9.08 0.01 19.24
CA VAL A 355 -10.45 0.05 19.79
C VAL A 355 -11.37 -0.89 19.03
N SER A 356 -12.42 -1.34 19.70
CA SER A 356 -13.34 -2.35 19.17
C SER A 356 -14.81 -2.04 19.46
N GLU A 357 -15.69 -2.66 18.68
CA GLU A 357 -17.12 -2.74 18.96
C GLU A 357 -17.44 -3.45 20.28
N ASP A 358 -16.49 -4.17 20.89
CA ASP A 358 -16.62 -4.66 22.28
C ASP A 358 -16.61 -3.54 23.34
N GLY A 359 -16.40 -2.29 22.93
CA GLY A 359 -16.43 -1.09 23.76
C GLY A 359 -15.11 -0.78 24.46
N THR A 360 -14.09 -1.63 24.29
CA THR A 360 -12.79 -1.46 24.92
C THR A 360 -11.76 -0.82 23.98
N GLY A 361 -10.82 -0.10 24.58
CA GLY A 361 -9.54 0.21 23.96
C GLY A 361 -8.43 -0.59 24.61
N LYS A 362 -7.38 -0.93 23.85
CA LYS A 362 -6.23 -1.70 24.33
C LYS A 362 -4.91 -1.12 23.82
N LEU A 363 -3.87 -1.22 24.64
CA LEU A 363 -2.48 -0.94 24.28
C LEU A 363 -1.71 -2.26 24.24
N TRP A 364 -0.91 -2.44 23.20
CA TRP A 364 -0.19 -3.67 22.93
C TRP A 364 1.29 -3.37 22.72
N ASN A 365 2.16 -4.15 23.34
CA ASN A 365 3.58 -4.17 22.99
C ASN A 365 3.79 -5.27 21.93
N ILE A 366 4.34 -4.91 20.76
CA ILE A 366 4.54 -5.86 19.67
C ILE A 366 5.78 -6.74 19.86
N ASP A 367 6.79 -6.25 20.60
CA ASP A 367 8.05 -6.96 20.82
C ASP A 367 7.84 -8.09 21.84
N GLU A 368 7.09 -7.79 22.89
CA GLU A 368 6.73 -8.74 23.95
C GLU A 368 5.48 -9.56 23.59
N VAL A 369 4.70 -9.11 22.59
CA VAL A 369 3.39 -9.68 22.22
C VAL A 369 2.44 -9.71 23.42
N THR A 370 2.42 -8.61 24.20
CA THR A 370 1.64 -8.49 25.44
C THR A 370 0.61 -7.37 25.36
N GLN A 371 -0.51 -7.54 26.07
CA GLN A 371 -1.46 -6.45 26.32
C GLN A 371 -0.96 -5.63 27.52
N LEU A 372 -0.54 -4.38 27.28
CA LEU A 372 -0.08 -3.47 28.32
C LEU A 372 -1.24 -2.87 29.12
N LYS A 373 -2.36 -2.59 28.44
CA LYS A 373 -3.53 -1.97 29.07
C LYS A 373 -4.81 -2.33 28.34
N SER A 374 -5.92 -2.36 29.10
CA SER A 374 -7.29 -2.37 28.58
C SER A 374 -8.09 -1.31 29.33
N TRP A 375 -8.91 -0.53 28.62
CA TRP A 375 -9.81 0.46 29.22
C TRP A 375 -11.19 0.44 28.56
N THR A 376 -12.19 0.98 29.25
CA THR A 376 -13.53 1.17 28.67
C THR A 376 -13.52 2.44 27.83
N ALA A 377 -13.52 2.31 26.50
CA ALA A 377 -13.52 3.45 25.59
C ALA A 377 -14.94 4.01 25.44
N HIS A 378 -15.91 3.16 25.09
CA HIS A 378 -17.31 3.55 24.87
C HIS A 378 -18.25 2.39 25.23
N SER A 379 -19.18 2.61 26.18
CA SER A 379 -20.07 1.61 26.77
C SER A 379 -21.16 1.02 25.86
N GLY A 380 -21.01 1.11 24.54
CA GLY A 380 -21.88 0.48 23.54
C GLY A 380 -21.14 0.08 22.26
N GLY A 381 -19.81 0.08 22.31
CA GLY A 381 -18.93 -0.13 21.16
C GLY A 381 -18.26 1.15 20.69
N ALA A 382 -16.95 1.07 20.46
CA ALA A 382 -16.19 2.14 19.83
C ALA A 382 -16.32 2.03 18.31
N SER A 383 -16.49 3.16 17.63
CA SER A 383 -16.65 3.23 16.18
C SER A 383 -15.42 3.79 15.46
N GLY A 384 -14.49 4.44 16.18
CA GLY A 384 -13.24 4.91 15.60
C GLY A 384 -12.19 5.28 16.64
N LEU A 385 -10.93 5.21 16.21
CA LEU A 385 -9.74 5.67 16.93
C LEU A 385 -8.83 6.41 15.95
N ARG A 386 -8.34 7.57 16.37
CA ARG A 386 -7.36 8.37 15.65
C ARG A 386 -6.37 9.02 16.59
N ARG A 387 -5.11 9.14 16.18
CA ARG A 387 -4.06 9.79 16.96
C ARG A 387 -3.84 11.22 16.47
N ALA A 388 -3.85 12.17 17.40
CA ALA A 388 -3.48 13.56 17.14
C ALA A 388 -1.95 13.70 17.02
N GLN A 389 -1.48 14.77 16.36
CA GLN A 389 -0.05 15.07 16.28
C GLN A 389 0.60 15.31 17.64
N THR A 390 -0.18 15.76 18.63
CA THR A 390 0.27 15.89 20.03
C THR A 390 0.56 14.55 20.71
N GLY A 391 0.16 13.44 20.09
CA GLY A 391 0.29 12.09 20.63
C GLY A 391 -0.94 11.58 21.37
N ASP A 392 -1.93 12.45 21.60
CA ASP A 392 -3.19 12.07 22.22
C ASP A 392 -4.05 11.22 21.28
N LEU A 393 -4.87 10.36 21.88
CA LEU A 393 -5.80 9.50 21.15
C LEU A 393 -7.20 10.11 21.22
N VAL A 394 -7.94 10.06 20.12
CA VAL A 394 -9.35 10.43 20.06
C VAL A 394 -10.15 9.20 19.67
N THR A 395 -11.17 8.88 20.45
CA THR A 395 -12.12 7.82 20.14
C THR A 395 -13.52 8.36 20.02
N VAL A 396 -14.34 7.70 19.20
CA VAL A 396 -15.78 7.91 19.14
C VAL A 396 -16.52 6.59 19.32
N GLY A 397 -17.79 6.63 19.72
CA GLY A 397 -18.55 5.41 19.91
C GLY A 397 -20.06 5.58 20.06
N ARG A 398 -20.75 4.43 20.13
CA ARG A 398 -22.22 4.33 20.11
C ARG A 398 -22.92 4.96 21.30
N ASN A 399 -22.18 5.34 22.34
CA ASN A 399 -22.68 6.15 23.43
C ASN A 399 -22.81 7.66 23.09
N ARG A 400 -22.68 8.04 21.80
CA ARG A 400 -22.75 9.42 21.30
C ARG A 400 -21.71 10.34 21.94
N ARG A 401 -20.51 9.81 22.16
CA ARG A 401 -19.38 10.60 22.71
C ARG A 401 -18.17 10.55 21.80
N ALA A 402 -17.43 11.65 21.83
CA ALA A 402 -16.02 11.69 21.46
C ALA A 402 -15.19 11.84 22.74
N THR A 403 -14.12 11.07 22.89
CA THR A 403 -13.26 11.12 24.08
C THR A 403 -11.80 11.28 23.67
N LEU A 404 -11.13 12.23 24.31
CA LEU A 404 -9.70 12.47 24.24
C LEU A 404 -9.00 11.70 25.36
N TRP A 405 -7.96 10.98 25.01
CA TRP A 405 -7.12 10.19 25.90
C TRP A 405 -5.67 10.60 25.73
N ASP A 406 -4.86 10.44 26.78
CA ASP A 406 -3.41 10.45 26.61
C ASP A 406 -2.92 9.21 25.84
N ALA A 407 -1.64 9.21 25.47
CA ALA A 407 -0.98 8.08 24.82
C ALA A 407 -1.04 6.77 25.64
N GLY A 408 -1.23 6.87 26.96
CA GLY A 408 -1.38 5.75 27.88
C GLY A 408 -2.83 5.26 28.02
N GLY A 409 -3.80 5.81 27.26
CA GLY A 409 -5.21 5.42 27.34
C GLY A 409 -5.92 5.90 28.62
N ASN A 410 -5.45 6.97 29.26
CA ASN A 410 -6.18 7.64 30.34
C ASN A 410 -7.07 8.74 29.76
N ALA A 411 -8.34 8.77 30.17
CA ALA A 411 -9.29 9.78 29.69
C ALA A 411 -8.86 11.17 30.18
N LYS A 412 -8.69 12.10 29.24
CA LYS A 412 -8.47 13.53 29.55
C LYS A 412 -9.79 14.29 29.56
N ARG A 413 -10.60 14.09 28.52
CA ARG A 413 -11.85 14.83 28.34
C ARG A 413 -12.82 14.05 27.45
N SER A 414 -14.11 14.12 27.75
CA SER A 414 -15.14 13.48 26.94
C SER A 414 -16.26 14.46 26.64
N PHE A 415 -16.74 14.46 25.41
CA PHE A 415 -17.68 15.42 24.86
C PHE A 415 -18.88 14.68 24.25
N THR A 416 -20.06 15.29 24.31
CA THR A 416 -21.22 14.80 23.56
C THR A 416 -21.01 15.08 22.08
N PHE A 417 -21.21 14.06 21.25
CA PHE A 417 -21.21 14.23 19.80
C PHE A 417 -22.55 14.90 19.41
N PRO A 418 -22.54 16.06 18.74
CA PRO A 418 -23.73 16.92 18.61
C PRO A 418 -24.85 16.35 17.71
N GLY A 419 -24.58 15.29 16.94
CA GLY A 419 -25.53 14.64 16.04
C GLY A 419 -26.00 13.27 16.53
N ASP A 420 -26.18 12.35 15.58
CA ASP A 420 -26.52 10.96 15.90
C ASP A 420 -25.28 10.17 16.37
N ILE A 421 -25.38 8.84 16.43
CA ILE A 421 -24.27 7.95 16.74
C ILE A 421 -23.09 8.25 15.78
N PRO A 422 -21.91 8.62 16.29
CA PRO A 422 -20.78 8.92 15.43
C PRO A 422 -20.32 7.66 14.71
N ALA A 423 -20.20 7.75 13.38
CA ALA A 423 -19.66 6.69 12.54
C ALA A 423 -18.13 6.66 12.63
N THR A 424 -17.48 7.84 12.68
CA THR A 424 -16.04 7.98 12.87
C THR A 424 -15.69 9.40 13.31
N GLY A 425 -14.46 9.63 13.78
CA GLY A 425 -13.98 10.93 14.25
C GLY A 425 -12.46 11.05 14.20
N VAL A 426 -11.98 12.24 13.80
CA VAL A 426 -10.57 12.60 13.63
C VAL A 426 -10.27 13.91 14.36
N PRO A 427 -9.16 14.01 15.10
CA PRO A 427 -8.67 15.30 15.59
C PRO A 427 -8.18 16.17 14.43
N THR A 428 -8.37 17.48 14.53
CA THR A 428 -7.73 18.44 13.60
C THR A 428 -6.21 18.40 13.74
N HIS A 429 -5.49 18.90 12.74
CA HIS A 429 -4.02 18.93 12.71
C HIS A 429 -3.40 19.62 13.94
N ASP A 430 -4.10 20.62 14.50
CA ASP A 430 -3.71 21.36 15.70
C ASP A 430 -4.31 20.79 17.01
N ALA A 431 -5.03 19.66 16.91
CA ALA A 431 -5.71 18.95 18.00
C ALA A 431 -6.74 19.80 18.78
N LYS A 432 -7.20 20.94 18.24
CA LYS A 432 -8.17 21.80 18.93
C LYS A 432 -9.63 21.38 18.75
N ARG A 433 -9.93 20.63 17.68
CA ARG A 433 -11.28 20.16 17.36
C ARG A 433 -11.26 18.68 17.01
N VAL A 434 -12.41 18.04 17.13
CA VAL A 434 -12.68 16.72 16.56
C VAL A 434 -13.73 16.91 15.47
N ILE A 435 -13.43 16.45 14.27
CA ILE A 435 -14.36 16.40 13.14
C ILE A 435 -14.80 14.96 12.99
N GLY A 436 -16.09 14.72 12.85
CA GLY A 436 -16.61 13.38 12.65
C GLY A 436 -17.86 13.40 11.80
N THR A 437 -18.27 12.20 11.42
CA THR A 437 -19.50 11.92 10.67
C THR A 437 -20.42 11.10 11.57
N ASP A 438 -21.71 11.15 11.31
CA ASP A 438 -22.69 10.30 11.98
C ASP A 438 -23.55 9.53 10.97
N TRP A 439 -24.53 8.76 11.47
CA TRP A 439 -25.40 7.96 10.61
C TRP A 439 -26.31 8.77 9.68
N THR A 440 -26.39 10.09 9.86
CA THR A 440 -27.18 11.00 9.02
C THR A 440 -26.34 11.69 7.93
N GLY A 441 -25.01 11.66 8.03
CA GLY A 441 -24.08 12.25 7.05
C GLY A 441 -22.84 12.84 7.68
#